data_AF-A0A651FV62-F1
#
_entry.id   AF-A0A651FV62-F1
#
_cell.length_a   1.000
_cell.length_b   1.000
_cell.length_c   1.000
_cell.angle_alpha   90.00
_cell.angle_beta   90.00
_cell.angle_gamma   90.00
#
_symmetry.space_group_name_H-M   'P 1'
#
loop_
_entity.id
_entity.type
_entity.pdbx_description
1 polymer ?
#
loop_
_entity_poly.entity_id
_entity_poly.type
_entity_poly.pdbx_seq_one_letter_code
_entity_poly.pdbx_strand_id
1 'polypeptide(L)'
;MTFGAVMPDLHHYNGRGGRVFPLWRDAAATESNIAPAKLDFLSEAYGRAVAPEEVMAYCAAVMAHPAFTARFAADLVQPGLRVPLTTDVALFEEAVALGAEVIWLHCYGERFDDPAADRPKAPPRLPREQAPTIPADGAIPSAPEPLPETMEYDPARNRLHVGKGFIDNVTPQMWAYEVSGKNVLRQWFSYRRRDRTRPVIGDRRPPSPLERIQPEGWLSEYTSDLINLLHVLGRLVALEPAQAALLERIVDQPMITVAALAGKADGDD
;
A
#
# COMPACT_ATOMS: atom_id res chain seq x y z
N MET A 1 -4.90 3.22 -4.02
CA MET A 1 -4.62 4.09 -2.84
C MET A 1 -3.52 3.44 -2.01
N THR A 2 -2.67 4.20 -1.31
CA THR A 2 -1.66 3.70 -0.37
C THR A 2 -1.87 4.31 1.00
N PHE A 3 -1.48 3.57 2.04
CA PHE A 3 -1.48 4.01 3.43
C PHE A 3 -0.04 4.06 3.93
N GLY A 4 0.23 4.85 4.96
CA GLY A 4 1.57 4.96 5.51
C GLY A 4 1.52 5.46 6.95
N ALA A 5 2.47 4.98 7.76
CA ALA A 5 2.63 5.39 9.14
C ALA A 5 3.44 6.70 9.30
N VAL A 6 4.00 7.21 8.20
CA VAL A 6 4.86 8.41 8.15
C VAL A 6 4.30 9.45 7.20
N MET A 7 4.71 10.71 7.38
CA MET A 7 4.31 11.78 6.47
C MET A 7 4.89 11.55 5.06
N PRO A 8 4.05 11.54 4.01
CA PRO A 8 4.52 11.33 2.66
C PRO A 8 5.26 12.58 2.12
N ASP A 9 6.31 12.33 1.35
CA ASP A 9 7.01 13.36 0.59
C ASP A 9 6.20 13.81 -0.65
N LEU A 10 6.52 14.98 -1.21
CA LEU A 10 5.91 15.49 -2.45
C LEU A 10 6.02 14.49 -3.63
N HIS A 11 7.02 13.63 -3.65
CA HIS A 11 7.24 12.65 -4.70
C HIS A 11 6.61 11.28 -4.43
N HIS A 12 5.83 11.13 -3.35
CA HIS A 12 5.20 9.87 -2.94
C HIS A 12 4.33 9.25 -4.05
N TYR A 13 3.49 10.05 -4.72
CA TYR A 13 2.66 9.61 -5.85
C TYR A 13 3.16 10.13 -7.19
N ASN A 14 4.08 9.40 -7.82
CA ASN A 14 4.55 9.66 -9.19
C ASN A 14 4.91 11.14 -9.46
N GLY A 15 5.52 11.80 -8.47
CA GLY A 15 5.93 13.22 -8.57
C GLY A 15 4.79 14.25 -8.52
N ARG A 16 3.57 13.85 -8.20
CA ARG A 16 2.38 14.73 -8.18
C ARG A 16 1.90 15.12 -6.78
N GLY A 17 2.58 14.70 -5.70
CA GLY A 17 2.16 14.88 -4.31
C GLY A 17 0.99 13.98 -3.89
N GLY A 18 -0.01 13.85 -4.76
CA GLY A 18 -1.29 13.25 -4.40
C GLY A 18 -2.09 14.13 -3.44
N ARG A 19 -3.12 13.56 -2.82
CA ARG A 19 -3.81 14.15 -1.66
C ARG A 19 -3.62 13.24 -0.47
N VAL A 20 -3.43 13.83 0.70
CA VAL A 20 -3.25 13.13 1.96
C VAL A 20 -4.50 13.34 2.80
N PHE A 21 -5.06 12.26 3.31
CA PHE A 21 -6.21 12.27 4.22
C PHE A 21 -5.73 11.67 5.54
N PRO A 22 -5.26 12.49 6.51
CA PRO A 22 -4.81 11.97 7.79
C PRO A 22 -6.01 11.42 8.57
N LEU A 23 -5.79 10.34 9.32
CA LEU A 23 -6.81 9.82 10.24
C LEU A 23 -6.94 10.70 11.49
N TRP A 24 -5.83 11.24 11.97
CA TRP A 24 -5.73 12.02 13.20
C TRP A 24 -5.34 13.46 12.90
N ARG A 25 -5.90 14.40 13.66
CA ARG A 25 -5.61 15.84 13.55
C ARG A 25 -4.45 16.28 14.43
N ASP A 26 -4.10 15.47 15.43
CA ASP A 26 -3.11 15.75 16.45
C ASP A 26 -2.00 14.70 16.50
N ALA A 27 -0.85 15.06 17.07
CA ALA A 27 0.31 14.18 17.16
C ALA A 27 0.10 13.00 18.14
N ALA A 28 -0.81 13.14 19.11
CA ALA A 28 -1.12 12.08 20.06
C ALA A 28 -2.10 11.03 19.51
N ALA A 29 -2.64 11.25 18.30
CA ALA A 29 -3.61 10.37 17.66
C ALA A 29 -4.88 10.18 18.50
N THR A 30 -5.40 11.29 19.05
CA THR A 30 -6.61 11.30 19.89
C THR A 30 -7.77 12.07 19.28
N GLU A 31 -7.50 12.98 18.34
CA GLU A 31 -8.53 13.77 17.66
C GLU A 31 -8.74 13.24 16.24
N SER A 32 -9.88 12.62 15.99
CA SER A 32 -10.23 12.12 14.66
C SER A 32 -10.35 13.26 13.64
N ASN A 33 -9.87 13.02 12.43
CA ASN A 33 -10.11 13.89 11.27
C ASN A 33 -11.45 13.57 10.56
N ILE A 34 -12.17 12.56 11.02
CA ILE A 34 -13.54 12.27 10.59
C ILE A 34 -14.47 13.08 11.50
N ALA A 35 -15.40 13.84 10.91
CA ALA A 35 -16.34 14.64 11.68
C ALA A 35 -17.18 13.75 12.62
N PRO A 36 -17.32 14.11 13.91
CA PRO A 36 -18.06 13.31 14.90
C PRO A 36 -19.48 12.94 14.45
N ALA A 37 -20.22 13.89 13.88
CA ALA A 37 -21.57 13.63 13.37
C ALA A 37 -21.65 12.53 12.30
N LYS A 38 -20.54 12.28 11.56
CA LYS A 38 -20.47 11.18 10.59
C LYS A 38 -20.21 9.84 11.27
N LEU A 39 -19.41 9.80 12.33
CA LEU A 39 -19.23 8.60 13.15
C LEU A 39 -20.52 8.23 13.87
N ASP A 40 -21.25 9.22 14.40
CA ASP A 40 -22.55 9.02 15.03
C ASP A 40 -23.59 8.50 14.03
N PHE A 41 -23.61 9.06 12.81
CA PHE A 41 -24.47 8.57 11.74
C PHE A 41 -24.19 7.10 11.43
N LEU A 42 -22.92 6.74 11.21
CA LEU A 42 -22.54 5.35 10.91
C LEU A 42 -22.85 4.42 12.08
N SER A 43 -22.65 4.90 13.30
CA SER A 43 -22.92 4.11 14.50
C SER A 43 -24.40 3.78 14.65
N GLU A 44 -25.28 4.75 14.38
CA GLU A 44 -26.73 4.51 14.34
C GLU A 44 -27.11 3.57 13.19
N ALA A 45 -26.57 3.81 11.98
CA ALA A 45 -26.89 3.02 10.80
C ALA A 45 -26.51 1.54 10.97
N TYR A 46 -25.41 1.24 11.65
CA TYR A 46 -24.95 -0.12 11.90
C TYR A 46 -25.38 -0.69 13.25
N GLY A 47 -26.06 0.10 14.09
CA GLY A 47 -26.52 -0.35 15.41
C GLY A 47 -25.39 -0.64 16.42
N ARG A 48 -24.17 -0.13 16.18
CA ARG A 48 -23.01 -0.27 17.07
C ARG A 48 -22.09 0.94 16.97
N ALA A 49 -21.26 1.19 17.98
CA ALA A 49 -20.23 2.21 17.89
C ALA A 49 -19.26 1.91 16.74
N VAL A 50 -18.93 2.93 15.94
CA VAL A 50 -17.96 2.88 14.84
C VAL A 50 -16.75 3.75 15.18
N ALA A 51 -15.57 3.14 15.22
CA ALA A 51 -14.33 3.87 15.48
C ALA A 51 -13.76 4.52 14.19
N PRO A 52 -13.03 5.65 14.30
CA PRO A 52 -12.35 6.27 13.16
C PRO A 52 -11.48 5.31 12.34
N GLU A 53 -10.76 4.42 13.02
CA GLU A 53 -9.89 3.40 12.45
C GLU A 53 -10.66 2.44 11.55
N GLU A 54 -11.89 2.10 11.92
CA GLU A 54 -12.76 1.22 11.13
C GLU A 54 -13.17 1.88 9.82
N VAL A 55 -13.46 3.19 9.83
CA VAL A 55 -13.75 3.92 8.59
C VAL A 55 -12.52 3.95 7.68
N MET A 56 -11.33 4.13 8.24
CA MET A 56 -10.07 4.09 7.47
C MET A 56 -9.81 2.70 6.88
N ALA A 57 -10.01 1.65 7.68
CA ALA A 57 -9.91 0.25 7.24
C ALA A 57 -10.93 -0.04 6.13
N TYR A 58 -12.18 0.37 6.29
CA TYR A 58 -13.20 0.23 5.25
C TYR A 58 -12.76 0.85 3.91
N CYS A 59 -12.20 2.07 3.94
CA CYS A 59 -11.65 2.71 2.74
C CYS A 59 -10.49 1.90 2.14
N ALA A 60 -9.65 1.28 2.96
CA ALA A 60 -8.56 0.43 2.50
C ALA A 60 -9.07 -0.81 1.77
N ALA A 61 -10.04 -1.54 2.34
CA ALA A 61 -10.61 -2.72 1.71
C ALA A 61 -11.22 -2.38 0.34
N VAL A 62 -12.03 -1.32 0.28
CA VAL A 62 -12.84 -0.97 -0.89
C VAL A 62 -12.01 -0.38 -2.03
N MET A 63 -10.88 0.29 -1.74
CA MET A 63 -10.23 1.18 -2.74
C MET A 63 -8.74 0.89 -2.98
N ALA A 64 -8.09 0.11 -2.12
CA ALA A 64 -6.67 -0.18 -2.26
C ALA A 64 -6.40 -1.48 -3.04
N HIS A 65 -7.10 -1.68 -4.15
CA HIS A 65 -6.91 -2.82 -5.05
C HIS A 65 -7.29 -2.48 -6.50
N PRO A 66 -6.82 -3.24 -7.50
CA PRO A 66 -7.02 -2.94 -8.93
C PRO A 66 -8.49 -2.92 -9.38
N ALA A 67 -9.33 -3.79 -8.82
CA ALA A 67 -10.73 -3.90 -9.24
C ALA A 67 -11.55 -2.62 -8.97
N PHE A 68 -11.22 -1.84 -7.91
CA PHE A 68 -11.82 -0.51 -7.71
C PHE A 68 -11.52 0.42 -8.89
N THR A 69 -10.25 0.53 -9.27
CA THR A 69 -9.85 1.41 -10.38
C THR A 69 -10.39 0.95 -11.73
N ALA A 70 -10.50 -0.36 -11.95
CA ALA A 70 -11.10 -0.91 -13.16
C ALA A 70 -12.61 -0.62 -13.22
N ARG A 71 -13.33 -0.85 -12.11
CA ARG A 71 -14.79 -0.65 -12.03
C ARG A 71 -15.19 0.80 -12.23
N PHE A 72 -14.49 1.74 -11.59
CA PHE A 72 -14.82 3.16 -11.59
C PHE A 72 -13.95 3.99 -12.54
N ALA A 73 -13.34 3.36 -13.56
CA ALA A 73 -12.42 4.03 -14.48
C ALA A 73 -13.03 5.29 -15.13
N ALA A 74 -14.32 5.23 -15.50
CA ALA A 74 -15.04 6.36 -16.09
C ALA A 74 -15.24 7.52 -15.09
N ASP A 75 -15.55 7.21 -13.83
CA ASP A 75 -15.79 8.21 -12.79
C ASP A 75 -14.49 8.88 -12.32
N LEU A 76 -13.38 8.12 -12.29
CA LEU A 76 -12.07 8.59 -11.85
C LEU A 76 -11.42 9.61 -12.79
N VAL A 77 -11.97 9.80 -14.00
CA VAL A 77 -11.59 10.91 -14.88
C VAL A 77 -11.97 12.26 -14.25
N GLN A 78 -13.10 12.31 -13.56
CA GLN A 78 -13.53 13.51 -12.85
C GLN A 78 -12.82 13.62 -11.50
N PRO A 79 -12.31 14.81 -11.12
CA PRO A 79 -11.69 14.99 -9.81
C PRO A 79 -12.70 14.74 -8.68
N GLY A 80 -12.37 13.80 -7.80
CA GLY A 80 -13.17 13.50 -6.61
C GLY A 80 -13.16 12.00 -6.33
N LEU A 81 -12.55 11.60 -5.23
CA LEU A 81 -12.54 10.20 -4.83
C LEU A 81 -13.80 9.90 -4.02
N ARG A 82 -14.59 8.94 -4.48
CA ARG A 82 -15.85 8.53 -3.84
C ARG A 82 -15.73 7.08 -3.39
N VAL A 83 -16.33 6.77 -2.25
CA VAL A 83 -16.27 5.44 -1.64
C VAL A 83 -17.70 4.88 -1.62
N PRO A 84 -17.96 3.75 -2.30
CA PRO A 84 -19.18 2.96 -2.07
C PRO A 84 -19.29 2.63 -0.59
N LEU A 85 -20.41 2.96 0.03
CA LEU A 85 -20.62 2.74 1.46
C LEU A 85 -21.87 1.89 1.66
N THR A 86 -21.68 0.66 2.12
CA THR A 86 -22.75 -0.34 2.31
C THR A 86 -23.75 0.08 3.39
N THR A 87 -25.03 -0.32 3.26
CA THR A 87 -25.98 -0.28 4.38
C THR A 87 -25.95 -1.56 5.23
N ASP A 88 -25.31 -2.63 4.75
CA ASP A 88 -25.21 -3.92 5.43
C ASP A 88 -24.03 -3.92 6.40
N VAL A 89 -24.33 -4.10 7.70
CA VAL A 89 -23.34 -4.14 8.78
C VAL A 89 -22.35 -5.30 8.66
N ALA A 90 -22.78 -6.47 8.18
CA ALA A 90 -21.89 -7.60 8.00
C ALA A 90 -20.87 -7.35 6.89
N LEU A 91 -21.29 -6.70 5.79
CA LEU A 91 -20.36 -6.24 4.75
C LEU A 91 -19.41 -5.16 5.26
N PHE A 92 -19.88 -4.27 6.13
CA PHE A 92 -19.02 -3.26 6.76
C PHE A 92 -17.95 -3.92 7.62
N GLU A 93 -18.31 -4.87 8.48
CA GLU A 93 -17.37 -5.58 9.35
C GLU A 93 -16.36 -6.43 8.57
N GLU A 94 -16.80 -7.11 7.51
CA GLU A 94 -15.92 -7.84 6.61
C GLU A 94 -14.91 -6.90 5.94
N ALA A 95 -15.36 -5.74 5.47
CA ALA A 95 -14.49 -4.71 4.89
C ALA A 95 -13.51 -4.11 5.91
N VAL A 96 -13.94 -3.90 7.15
CA VAL A 96 -13.06 -3.42 8.23
C VAL A 96 -11.95 -4.43 8.51
N ALA A 97 -12.29 -5.72 8.65
CA ALA A 97 -11.29 -6.76 8.89
C ALA A 97 -10.26 -6.86 7.76
N LEU A 98 -10.73 -6.92 6.51
CA LEU A 98 -9.89 -7.01 5.33
C LEU A 98 -9.00 -5.76 5.15
N GLY A 99 -9.59 -4.58 5.38
CA GLY A 99 -8.90 -3.31 5.22
C GLY A 99 -7.87 -3.03 6.31
N ALA A 100 -8.11 -3.53 7.52
CA ALA A 100 -7.15 -3.48 8.61
C ALA A 100 -5.87 -4.28 8.25
N GLU A 101 -6.01 -5.42 7.57
CA GLU A 101 -4.87 -6.17 7.04
C GLU A 101 -4.13 -5.38 5.95
N VAL A 102 -4.85 -4.75 5.01
CA VAL A 102 -4.23 -3.91 3.97
C VAL A 102 -3.42 -2.76 4.58
N ILE A 103 -3.95 -2.08 5.60
CA ILE A 103 -3.21 -0.99 6.27
C ILE A 103 -2.00 -1.54 7.02
N TRP A 104 -2.14 -2.68 7.71
CA TRP A 104 -1.03 -3.35 8.40
C TRP A 104 0.10 -3.70 7.43
N LEU A 105 -0.24 -4.23 6.25
CA LEU A 105 0.72 -4.52 5.18
C LEU A 105 1.42 -3.26 4.66
N HIS A 106 0.65 -2.21 4.32
CA HIS A 106 1.21 -0.94 3.84
C HIS A 106 2.09 -0.25 4.88
N CYS A 107 1.82 -0.46 6.17
CA CYS A 107 2.60 0.10 7.28
C CYS A 107 3.69 -0.85 7.79
N TYR A 108 4.00 -1.95 7.11
CA TYR A 108 5.00 -2.94 7.53
C TYR A 108 4.81 -3.44 8.97
N GLY A 109 3.56 -3.53 9.43
CA GLY A 109 3.18 -4.01 10.75
C GLY A 109 3.25 -2.99 11.89
N GLU A 110 3.56 -1.72 11.60
CA GLU A 110 3.62 -0.65 12.61
C GLU A 110 2.25 -0.14 13.05
N ARG A 111 1.22 -0.34 12.22
CA ARG A 111 -0.15 0.12 12.45
C ARG A 111 -1.12 -1.02 12.17
N PHE A 112 -2.26 -1.00 12.86
CA PHE A 112 -3.28 -2.05 12.76
C PHE A 112 -2.67 -3.45 13.04
N ASP A 113 -1.75 -3.56 14.00
CA ASP A 113 -1.37 -4.88 14.50
C ASP A 113 -2.51 -5.48 15.34
N ASP A 114 -2.70 -6.78 15.19
CA ASP A 114 -3.67 -7.59 15.89
C ASP A 114 -3.18 -9.05 15.87
N PRO A 115 -2.45 -9.47 16.91
CA PRO A 115 -1.92 -10.84 16.98
C PRO A 115 -3.01 -11.92 16.97
N ALA A 116 -4.24 -11.62 17.40
CA ALA A 116 -5.34 -12.59 17.37
C ALA A 116 -5.85 -12.85 15.94
N ALA A 117 -5.63 -11.91 15.02
CA ALA A 117 -5.94 -12.00 13.60
C ALA A 117 -4.70 -12.28 12.72
N ASP A 118 -3.63 -12.84 13.28
CA ASP A 118 -2.36 -13.13 12.57
C ASP A 118 -1.69 -11.89 11.92
N ARG A 119 -1.81 -10.74 12.60
CA ARG A 119 -1.17 -9.47 12.23
C ARG A 119 -0.25 -9.00 13.36
N PRO A 120 0.87 -9.69 13.64
CA PRO A 120 1.75 -9.30 14.73
C PRO A 120 2.38 -7.92 14.49
N LYS A 121 2.85 -7.26 15.56
CA LYS A 121 3.64 -6.03 15.47
C LYS A 121 5.08 -6.31 15.01
N ALA A 122 5.21 -6.72 13.75
CA ALA A 122 6.45 -7.12 13.10
C ALA A 122 6.31 -7.03 11.58
N PRO A 123 7.42 -7.00 10.82
CA PRO A 123 7.37 -7.04 9.37
C PRO A 123 6.54 -8.22 8.85
N PRO A 124 5.55 -7.98 7.97
CA PRO A 124 4.68 -9.03 7.44
C PRO A 124 5.45 -10.17 6.78
N ARG A 125 4.93 -11.39 6.94
CA ARG A 125 5.47 -12.60 6.30
C ARG A 125 4.37 -13.36 5.58
N LEU A 126 4.74 -13.94 4.44
CA LEU A 126 3.94 -14.93 3.72
C LEU A 126 4.08 -16.28 4.43
N PRO A 127 3.13 -17.21 4.23
CA PRO A 127 3.31 -18.61 4.57
C PRO A 127 4.63 -19.16 4.00
N ARG A 128 5.28 -20.05 4.73
CA ARG A 128 6.65 -20.51 4.45
C ARG A 128 6.79 -21.10 3.04
N GLU A 129 5.76 -21.78 2.55
CA GLU A 129 5.75 -22.44 1.24
C GLU A 129 5.71 -21.43 0.07
N GLN A 130 5.23 -20.21 0.33
CA GLN A 130 5.04 -19.15 -0.66
C GLN A 130 6.04 -18.00 -0.47
N ALA A 131 6.78 -18.00 0.63
CA ALA A 131 7.70 -16.93 0.99
C ALA A 131 8.84 -16.79 -0.05
N PRO A 132 9.26 -15.55 -0.38
CA PRO A 132 10.48 -15.31 -1.12
C PRO A 132 11.67 -15.94 -0.41
N THR A 133 12.53 -16.63 -1.15
CA THR A 133 13.70 -17.31 -0.60
C THR A 133 14.96 -16.97 -1.38
N ILE A 134 16.10 -16.98 -0.69
CA ILE A 134 17.42 -16.79 -1.29
C ILE A 134 18.13 -18.14 -1.18
N PRO A 135 18.25 -18.90 -2.28
CA PRO A 135 19.04 -20.14 -2.28
C PRO A 135 20.51 -19.88 -1.94
N ALA A 136 21.25 -20.94 -1.61
CA ALA A 136 22.65 -20.83 -1.18
C ALA A 136 23.54 -20.12 -2.22
N ASP A 137 23.24 -20.28 -3.51
CA ASP A 137 23.91 -19.64 -4.64
C ASP A 137 23.21 -18.34 -5.12
N GLY A 138 22.12 -17.94 -4.47
CA GLY A 138 21.31 -16.76 -4.82
C GLY A 138 21.74 -15.47 -4.13
N ALA A 139 22.73 -15.51 -3.23
CA ALA A 139 23.17 -14.34 -2.48
C ALA A 139 23.55 -13.19 -3.43
N ILE A 140 23.01 -11.99 -3.15
CA ILE A 140 23.36 -10.78 -3.90
C ILE A 140 24.75 -10.32 -3.43
N PRO A 141 25.78 -10.29 -4.30
CA PRO A 141 27.14 -9.98 -3.88
C PRO A 141 27.28 -8.58 -3.30
N SER A 142 28.04 -8.48 -2.21
CA SER A 142 28.42 -7.20 -1.56
C SER A 142 29.80 -6.75 -2.03
N ALA A 143 30.39 -5.73 -1.40
CA ALA A 143 31.76 -5.32 -1.70
C ALA A 143 32.73 -6.52 -1.58
N PRO A 144 33.71 -6.67 -2.48
CA PRO A 144 34.19 -5.68 -3.46
C PRO A 144 33.39 -5.61 -4.77
N GLU A 145 32.34 -6.42 -4.96
CA GLU A 145 31.47 -6.28 -6.13
C GLU A 145 30.73 -4.93 -6.09
N PRO A 146 30.65 -4.23 -7.24
CA PRO A 146 29.90 -2.98 -7.31
C PRO A 146 28.41 -3.24 -7.10
N LEU A 147 27.68 -2.17 -6.76
CA LEU A 147 26.22 -2.20 -6.78
C LEU A 147 25.67 -2.75 -8.13
N PRO A 148 24.54 -3.48 -8.09
CA PRO A 148 23.92 -4.05 -9.28
C PRO A 148 23.43 -2.95 -10.23
N GLU A 149 23.50 -3.21 -11.54
CA GLU A 149 22.97 -2.31 -12.58
C GLU A 149 21.52 -2.66 -12.97
N THR A 150 21.17 -3.95 -12.88
CA THR A 150 19.90 -4.48 -13.39
C THR A 150 19.10 -5.24 -12.33
N MET A 151 17.79 -5.18 -12.49
CA MET A 151 16.81 -6.01 -11.79
C MET A 151 15.87 -6.58 -12.85
N GLU A 152 15.84 -7.89 -12.96
CA GLU A 152 15.19 -8.63 -14.05
C GLU A 152 14.34 -9.77 -13.48
N TYR A 153 13.37 -10.23 -14.25
CA TYR A 153 12.44 -11.26 -13.80
C TYR A 153 12.43 -12.44 -14.76
N ASP A 154 12.64 -13.65 -14.23
CA ASP A 154 12.50 -14.91 -14.93
C ASP A 154 11.14 -15.56 -14.55
N PRO A 155 10.12 -15.48 -15.43
CA PRO A 155 8.80 -16.06 -15.16
C PRO A 155 8.81 -17.59 -15.17
N ALA A 156 9.77 -18.24 -15.85
CA ALA A 156 9.84 -19.70 -15.89
C ALA A 156 10.29 -20.29 -14.55
N ARG A 157 11.03 -19.51 -13.75
CA ARG A 157 11.51 -19.90 -12.42
C ARG A 157 10.82 -19.19 -11.26
N ASN A 158 9.92 -18.23 -11.54
CA ASN A 158 9.40 -17.31 -10.52
C ASN A 158 10.54 -16.64 -9.73
N ARG A 159 11.50 -16.07 -10.46
CA ARG A 159 12.78 -15.60 -9.92
C ARG A 159 13.02 -14.14 -10.24
N LEU A 160 13.38 -13.37 -9.21
CA LEU A 160 13.85 -11.99 -9.33
C LEU A 160 15.37 -11.96 -9.29
N HIS A 161 15.99 -11.57 -10.39
CA HIS A 161 17.43 -11.33 -10.47
C HIS A 161 17.76 -9.91 -10.02
N VAL A 162 18.82 -9.78 -9.22
CA VAL A 162 19.38 -8.49 -8.78
C VAL A 162 20.89 -8.54 -9.02
N GLY A 163 21.32 -7.99 -10.15
CA GLY A 163 22.68 -8.18 -10.66
C GLY A 163 23.04 -9.67 -10.78
N LYS A 164 24.02 -10.12 -9.99
CA LYS A 164 24.49 -11.52 -10.00
C LYS A 164 23.76 -12.44 -9.01
N GLY A 165 22.97 -11.89 -8.09
CA GLY A 165 22.16 -12.66 -7.14
C GLY A 165 20.72 -12.81 -7.62
N PHE A 166 19.93 -13.59 -6.88
CA PHE A 166 18.53 -13.79 -7.17
C PHE A 166 17.71 -14.24 -5.96
N ILE A 167 16.40 -14.02 -6.06
CA ILE A 167 15.39 -14.40 -5.07
C ILE A 167 14.34 -15.26 -5.78
N ASP A 168 14.10 -16.46 -5.26
CA ASP A 168 13.06 -17.38 -5.73
C ASP A 168 11.71 -17.10 -5.04
N ASN A 169 10.64 -17.69 -5.57
CA ASN A 169 9.25 -17.51 -5.14
C ASN A 169 8.76 -16.06 -5.28
N VAL A 170 9.22 -15.37 -6.32
CA VAL A 170 8.66 -14.07 -6.72
C VAL A 170 7.65 -14.30 -7.83
N THR A 171 6.37 -14.04 -7.56
CA THR A 171 5.31 -14.23 -8.55
C THR A 171 5.32 -13.15 -9.62
N PRO A 172 4.75 -13.40 -10.81
CA PRO A 172 4.62 -12.37 -11.84
C PRO A 172 3.84 -11.15 -11.36
N GLN A 173 2.85 -11.35 -10.48
CA GLN A 173 2.03 -10.31 -9.89
C GLN A 173 2.84 -9.43 -8.92
N MET A 174 3.72 -10.02 -8.10
CA MET A 174 4.64 -9.23 -7.25
C MET A 174 5.58 -8.39 -8.12
N TRP A 175 6.12 -8.99 -9.20
CA TRP A 175 6.97 -8.29 -10.15
C TRP A 175 6.25 -7.13 -10.84
N ALA A 176 4.99 -7.35 -11.24
CA ALA A 176 4.18 -6.38 -11.97
C ALA A 176 3.46 -5.38 -11.05
N TYR A 177 3.56 -5.48 -9.73
CA TYR A 177 2.77 -4.67 -8.82
C TYR A 177 3.03 -3.17 -8.99
N GLU A 178 1.96 -2.41 -9.19
CA GLU A 178 2.03 -0.97 -9.44
C GLU A 178 1.13 -0.15 -8.53
N VAL A 179 1.59 1.05 -8.21
CA VAL A 179 0.80 2.08 -7.55
C VAL A 179 0.81 3.31 -8.43
N SER A 180 -0.35 3.74 -8.93
CA SER A 180 -0.46 4.96 -9.76
C SER A 180 0.43 4.93 -11.01
N GLY A 181 0.43 3.78 -11.71
CA GLY A 181 1.22 3.54 -12.93
C GLY A 181 2.72 3.43 -12.70
N LYS A 182 3.14 3.18 -11.45
CA LYS A 182 4.54 3.09 -11.05
C LYS A 182 4.80 1.72 -10.45
N ASN A 183 5.61 0.94 -11.16
CA ASN A 183 6.07 -0.36 -10.68
C ASN A 183 6.91 -0.21 -9.39
N VAL A 184 6.48 -0.89 -8.33
CA VAL A 184 7.03 -0.69 -6.97
C VAL A 184 8.46 -1.21 -6.87
N LEU A 185 8.73 -2.43 -7.37
CA LEU A 185 10.07 -3.04 -7.30
C LEU A 185 11.10 -2.27 -8.14
N ARG A 186 10.73 -1.90 -9.37
CA ARG A 186 11.60 -1.08 -10.24
C ARG A 186 11.91 0.28 -9.61
N GLN A 187 10.92 0.92 -8.99
CA GLN A 187 11.17 2.17 -8.27
C GLN A 187 12.11 1.95 -7.08
N TRP A 188 11.84 0.95 -6.25
CA TRP A 188 12.66 0.63 -5.07
C TRP A 188 14.11 0.39 -5.47
N PHE A 189 14.32 -0.33 -6.58
CA PHE A 189 15.65 -0.63 -7.13
C PHE A 189 16.33 0.60 -7.76
N SER A 190 15.58 1.53 -8.35
CA SER A 190 16.16 2.73 -8.99
C SER A 190 17.01 3.59 -8.05
N TYR A 191 16.74 3.53 -6.74
CA TYR A 191 17.51 4.23 -5.71
C TYR A 191 18.65 3.39 -5.10
N ARG A 192 18.80 2.13 -5.52
CA ARG A 192 19.77 1.17 -4.98
C ARG A 192 20.71 0.59 -6.03
N ARG A 193 20.38 0.76 -7.32
CA ARG A 193 21.28 0.43 -8.43
C ARG A 193 22.49 1.36 -8.47
N ARG A 194 23.54 0.93 -9.17
CA ARG A 194 24.79 1.69 -9.33
C ARG A 194 24.58 2.99 -10.10
N ASP A 195 24.09 2.93 -11.34
CA ASP A 195 23.78 4.15 -12.09
C ASP A 195 22.40 4.71 -11.71
N ARG A 196 22.36 5.73 -10.85
CA ARG A 196 21.13 6.41 -10.43
C ARG A 196 20.79 7.64 -11.26
N THR A 197 21.52 7.88 -12.34
CA THR A 197 21.34 9.05 -13.19
C THR A 197 19.93 9.06 -13.77
N ARG A 198 19.23 10.18 -13.59
CA ARG A 198 17.95 10.43 -14.23
C ARG A 198 18.17 11.33 -15.45
N PRO A 199 17.46 11.09 -16.56
CA PRO A 199 17.47 12.02 -17.68
C PRO A 199 17.12 13.43 -17.19
N VAL A 200 18.01 14.39 -17.44
CA VAL A 200 17.73 15.80 -17.14
C VAL A 200 16.79 16.30 -18.21
N ILE A 201 15.52 16.52 -17.85
CA ILE A 201 14.50 17.06 -18.75
C ILE A 201 14.34 18.55 -18.45
N GLY A 202 14.58 19.39 -19.47
CA GLY A 202 14.49 20.85 -19.37
C GLY A 202 15.59 21.47 -18.51
N ASP A 203 15.38 22.72 -18.07
CA ASP A 203 16.33 23.51 -17.26
C ASP A 203 16.37 23.08 -15.78
N ARG A 204 16.26 21.77 -15.53
CA ARG A 204 16.37 21.24 -14.16
C ARG A 204 17.80 21.38 -13.68
N ARG A 205 17.93 21.73 -12.40
CA ARG A 205 19.20 21.80 -11.69
C ARG A 205 19.96 20.48 -11.89
N PRO A 206 21.26 20.51 -12.22
CA PRO A 206 22.06 19.30 -12.29
C PRO A 206 22.03 18.54 -10.95
N PRO A 207 22.14 17.20 -10.98
CA PRO A 207 22.11 16.38 -9.78
C PRO A 207 23.17 16.82 -8.77
N SER A 208 22.82 16.76 -7.49
CA SER A 208 23.71 17.20 -6.41
C SER A 208 24.98 16.33 -6.37
N PRO A 209 26.17 16.88 -6.10
CA PRO A 209 27.37 16.08 -5.83
C PRO A 209 27.17 15.02 -4.74
N LEU A 210 26.22 15.22 -3.82
CA LEU A 210 25.87 14.25 -2.78
C LEU A 210 25.23 12.97 -3.35
N GLU A 211 24.60 13.01 -4.54
CA GLU A 211 24.04 11.81 -5.19
C GLU A 211 25.14 10.81 -5.63
N ARG A 212 26.39 11.25 -5.70
CA ARG A 212 27.55 10.39 -5.97
C ARG A 212 28.04 9.63 -4.74
N ILE A 213 27.59 10.02 -3.54
CA ILE A 213 27.91 9.30 -2.32
C ILE A 213 26.97 8.10 -2.23
N GLN A 214 27.51 6.93 -2.51
CA GLN A 214 26.79 5.66 -2.52
C GLN A 214 27.60 4.60 -1.77
N PRO A 215 26.94 3.54 -1.27
CA PRO A 215 27.64 2.36 -0.79
C PRO A 215 28.56 1.78 -1.88
N GLU A 216 29.71 1.23 -1.46
CA GLU A 216 30.69 0.63 -2.39
C GLU A 216 30.18 -0.68 -3.02
N GLY A 217 29.25 -1.36 -2.36
CA GLY A 217 28.60 -2.58 -2.82
C GLY A 217 27.21 -2.76 -2.20
N TRP A 218 26.58 -3.90 -2.48
CA TRP A 218 25.24 -4.20 -1.97
C TRP A 218 25.24 -4.36 -0.45
N LEU A 219 24.34 -3.65 0.25
CA LEU A 219 24.21 -3.74 1.70
C LEU A 219 23.30 -4.89 2.10
N SER A 220 23.59 -5.56 3.23
CA SER A 220 22.72 -6.60 3.81
C SER A 220 21.30 -6.09 4.07
N GLU A 221 21.18 -4.82 4.48
CA GLU A 221 19.94 -4.12 4.74
C GLU A 221 19.10 -3.99 3.48
N TYR A 222 19.71 -3.85 2.30
CA TYR A 222 18.95 -3.83 1.04
C TYR A 222 18.34 -5.18 0.72
N THR A 223 19.01 -6.29 1.06
CA THR A 223 18.41 -7.63 0.95
C THR A 223 17.24 -7.79 1.91
N SER A 224 17.42 -7.41 3.18
CA SER A 224 16.36 -7.47 4.19
C SER A 224 15.15 -6.62 3.80
N ASP A 225 15.37 -5.38 3.34
CA ASP A 225 14.33 -4.48 2.82
C ASP A 225 13.58 -5.09 1.63
N LEU A 226 14.32 -5.69 0.67
CA LEU A 226 13.72 -6.30 -0.52
C LEU A 226 12.85 -7.50 -0.16
N ILE A 227 13.32 -8.36 0.75
CA ILE A 227 12.56 -9.51 1.24
C ILE A 227 11.29 -9.05 1.98
N ASN A 228 11.40 -8.03 2.84
CA ASN A 228 10.23 -7.43 3.51
C ASN A 228 9.22 -6.89 2.49
N LEU A 229 9.69 -6.15 1.47
CA LEU A 229 8.85 -5.61 0.41
C LEU A 229 8.15 -6.74 -0.36
N LEU A 230 8.89 -7.79 -0.75
CA LEU A 230 8.30 -8.94 -1.46
C LEU A 230 7.22 -9.61 -0.60
N HIS A 231 7.46 -9.85 0.69
CA HIS A 231 6.42 -10.39 1.57
C HIS A 231 5.15 -9.54 1.61
N VAL A 232 5.29 -8.20 1.70
CA VAL A 232 4.17 -7.28 1.66
C VAL A 232 3.44 -7.36 0.32
N LEU A 233 4.15 -7.28 -0.80
CA LEU A 233 3.55 -7.35 -2.14
C LEU A 233 2.82 -8.67 -2.38
N GLY A 234 3.39 -9.80 -1.97
CA GLY A 234 2.74 -11.10 -2.14
C GLY A 234 1.47 -11.23 -1.31
N ARG A 235 1.44 -10.70 -0.07
CA ARG A 235 0.22 -10.69 0.73
C ARG A 235 -0.84 -9.75 0.14
N LEU A 236 -0.45 -8.56 -0.34
CA LEU A 236 -1.38 -7.64 -1.00
C LEU A 236 -2.02 -8.30 -2.22
N VAL A 237 -1.22 -8.92 -3.10
CA VAL A 237 -1.71 -9.68 -4.26
C VAL A 237 -2.69 -10.78 -3.83
N ALA A 238 -2.40 -11.49 -2.74
CA ALA A 238 -3.30 -12.55 -2.23
C ALA A 238 -4.65 -12.02 -1.71
N LEU A 239 -4.71 -10.75 -1.27
CA LEU A 239 -5.95 -10.11 -0.81
C LEU A 239 -6.81 -9.54 -1.95
N GLU A 240 -6.22 -9.21 -3.10
CA GLU A 240 -6.93 -8.56 -4.21
C GLU A 240 -8.21 -9.28 -4.66
N PRO A 241 -8.27 -10.63 -4.76
CA PRO A 241 -9.51 -11.34 -5.12
C PRO A 241 -10.62 -11.17 -4.07
N ALA A 242 -10.27 -11.19 -2.77
CA ALA A 242 -11.24 -10.98 -1.70
C ALA A 242 -11.75 -9.54 -1.71
N GLN A 243 -10.87 -8.56 -1.92
CA GLN A 243 -11.27 -7.15 -2.07
C GLN A 243 -12.17 -6.94 -3.28
N ALA A 244 -11.89 -7.60 -4.41
CA ALA A 244 -12.72 -7.53 -5.61
C ALA A 244 -14.13 -8.10 -5.36
N ALA A 245 -14.23 -9.30 -4.78
CA ALA A 245 -15.52 -9.93 -4.48
C ALA A 245 -16.33 -9.13 -3.44
N LEU A 246 -15.66 -8.59 -2.43
CA LEU A 246 -16.29 -7.71 -1.44
C LEU A 246 -16.83 -6.42 -2.09
N LEU A 247 -16.03 -5.77 -2.95
CA LEU A 247 -16.46 -4.59 -3.67
C LEU A 247 -17.72 -4.87 -4.50
N GLU A 248 -17.75 -6.00 -5.24
CA GLU A 248 -18.92 -6.43 -6.02
C GLU A 248 -20.16 -6.61 -5.14
N ARG A 249 -20.04 -7.25 -3.98
CA ARG A 249 -21.16 -7.41 -3.04
C ARG A 249 -21.67 -6.07 -2.49
N ILE A 250 -20.77 -5.13 -2.18
CA ILE A 250 -21.13 -3.81 -1.65
C ILE A 250 -21.91 -2.99 -2.69
N VAL A 251 -21.45 -2.98 -3.94
CA VAL A 251 -22.06 -2.17 -5.01
C VAL A 251 -23.34 -2.77 -5.58
N ASP A 252 -23.58 -4.07 -5.39
CA ASP A 252 -24.80 -4.75 -5.81
C ASP A 252 -25.92 -4.67 -4.76
N GLN A 253 -25.64 -4.07 -3.59
CA GLN A 253 -26.60 -3.83 -2.52
C GLN A 253 -26.94 -2.33 -2.37
N PRO A 254 -28.03 -1.99 -1.64
CA PRO A 254 -28.29 -0.61 -1.24
C PRO A 254 -27.09 0.00 -0.51
N MET A 255 -26.78 1.25 -0.87
CA MET A 255 -25.68 2.01 -0.28
C MET A 255 -26.19 3.23 0.47
N ILE A 256 -25.44 3.63 1.49
CA ILE A 256 -25.65 4.90 2.19
C ILE A 256 -25.44 6.03 1.18
N THR A 257 -26.48 6.84 0.98
CA THR A 257 -26.43 7.95 0.02
C THR A 257 -25.67 9.15 0.60
N VAL A 258 -25.09 9.98 -0.28
CA VAL A 258 -24.47 11.25 0.12
C VAL A 258 -25.46 12.15 0.86
N ALA A 259 -26.73 12.18 0.45
CA ALA A 259 -27.77 12.96 1.10
C ALA A 259 -28.04 12.48 2.54
N ALA A 260 -28.13 11.17 2.75
CA ALA A 260 -28.29 10.60 4.09
C ALA A 260 -27.10 10.93 4.99
N LEU A 261 -25.88 10.81 4.45
CA LEU A 261 -24.66 11.14 5.17
C LEU A 261 -24.55 12.64 5.46
N ALA A 262 -25.04 13.51 4.56
CA ALA A 262 -25.02 14.97 4.72
C ALA A 262 -26.07 15.49 5.70
N GLY A 263 -27.23 14.82 5.82
CA GLY A 263 -28.39 15.27 6.61
C GLY A 263 -28.17 15.40 8.12
N LYS A 264 -27.11 14.82 8.67
CA LYS A 264 -26.58 15.12 10.02
C LYS A 264 -25.35 16.03 9.92
N ALA A 265 -25.51 17.25 9.44
CA ALA A 265 -24.48 18.29 9.56
C ALA A 265 -24.63 18.95 10.93
N ASP A 266 -23.49 19.23 11.56
CA ASP A 266 -23.34 19.75 12.92
C ASP A 266 -24.28 20.93 13.21
N GLY A 267 -24.90 20.91 14.38
CA GLY A 267 -25.48 22.13 14.95
C GLY A 267 -24.34 23.13 15.17
N ASP A 268 -24.52 24.34 14.66
CA ASP A 268 -23.69 25.50 14.98
C ASP A 268 -23.53 25.64 16.50
N ASP A 269 -22.29 25.71 16.95
CA ASP A 269 -21.90 26.35 18.22
C ASP A 269 -20.71 27.29 17.92
#